data_AF-A0A7Y2CHK8-F1
#
_entry.id   AF-A0A7Y2CHK8-F1
#
_cell.length_a   1.000
_cell.length_b   1.000
_cell.length_c   1.000
_cell.angle_alpha   90.00
_cell.angle_beta   90.00
_cell.angle_gamma   90.00
#
_symmetry.space_group_name_H-M   'P 1'
#
loop_
_entity.id
_entity.type
_entity.pdbx_description
1 polymer ?
#
loop_
_entity_poly.entity_id
_entity_poly.type
_entity_poly.pdbx_seq_one_letter_code
_entity_poly.pdbx_strand_id
1 'polypeptide(L)'
;MRPIDFVKAFVTAIIVMVLNVAISFGVVAVYAYLIEPGHDAAFYEAAAQDIAPWSSVVFGVILFFVAAYIFGKRRPGRDAMHFALAIFASYALVEFLILGSEGVIAEMIGIVSLSLATKLGAAILGVRMAAR
;
A
#
# COMPACT_ATOMS: atom_id res chain seq x y z
N MET A 1 10.73 1.93 -20.71
CA MET A 1 10.23 0.64 -20.18
C MET A 1 9.61 -0.16 -21.30
N ARG A 2 9.66 -1.50 -21.27
CA ARG A 2 8.92 -2.33 -22.25
C ARG A 2 7.46 -2.48 -21.83
N PRO A 3 6.51 -2.77 -22.74
CA PRO A 3 5.10 -3.00 -22.37
C PRO A 3 4.93 -4.04 -21.25
N ILE A 4 5.73 -5.12 -21.27
CA ILE A 4 5.72 -6.16 -20.23
C ILE A 4 6.13 -5.64 -18.85
N ASP A 5 6.91 -4.56 -18.77
CA ASP A 5 7.29 -3.96 -17.48
C ASP A 5 6.11 -3.23 -16.85
N PHE A 6 5.20 -2.63 -17.62
CA PHE A 6 3.96 -2.05 -17.09
C PHE A 6 3.03 -3.12 -16.52
N VAL A 7 2.86 -4.24 -17.23
CA VAL A 7 2.08 -5.38 -16.72
C VAL A 7 2.66 -5.89 -15.40
N LYS A 8 3.98 -6.03 -15.32
CA LYS A 8 4.65 -6.43 -14.07
C LYS A 8 4.48 -5.41 -12.95
N ALA A 9 4.54 -4.12 -13.25
CA ALA A 9 4.32 -3.07 -12.28
C ALA A 9 2.89 -3.12 -11.73
N PHE A 10 1.91 -3.29 -12.61
CA PHE A 10 0.50 -3.46 -12.24
C PHE A 10 0.28 -4.70 -11.36
N VAL A 11 0.79 -5.88 -11.75
CA VAL A 11 0.68 -7.10 -10.94
C VAL A 11 1.37 -6.91 -9.57
N THR A 12 2.51 -6.23 -9.54
CA THR A 12 3.20 -5.91 -8.27
C THR A 12 2.34 -4.99 -7.40
N ALA A 13 1.69 -3.99 -7.99
CA ALA A 13 0.78 -3.09 -7.26
C ALA A 13 -0.39 -3.85 -6.65
N ILE A 14 -1.00 -4.78 -7.39
CA ILE A 14 -2.07 -5.65 -6.86
C ILE A 14 -1.56 -6.52 -5.70
N ILE A 15 -0.38 -7.13 -5.82
CA ILE A 15 0.22 -7.91 -4.73
C ILE A 15 0.43 -7.03 -3.49
N VAL A 16 1.00 -5.84 -3.66
CA VAL A 16 1.21 -4.89 -2.56
C VAL A 16 -0.12 -4.53 -1.90
N MET A 17 -1.17 -4.29 -2.69
CA MET A 17 -2.50 -3.97 -2.16
C MET A 17 -3.11 -5.13 -1.38
N VAL A 18 -3.05 -6.35 -1.90
CA VAL A 18 -3.53 -7.56 -1.19
C VAL A 18 -2.77 -7.75 0.12
N LEU A 19 -1.44 -7.60 0.12
CA LEU A 19 -0.64 -7.68 1.33
C LEU A 19 -1.01 -6.58 2.33
N ASN A 20 -1.22 -5.36 1.87
CA ASN A 20 -1.60 -4.24 2.71
C ASN A 20 -2.95 -4.50 3.41
N VAL A 21 -3.94 -4.97 2.67
CA VAL A 21 -5.26 -5.37 3.21
C VAL A 21 -5.12 -6.53 4.20
N ALA A 22 -4.34 -7.56 3.86
CA ALA A 22 -4.11 -8.70 4.76
C ALA A 22 -3.44 -8.27 6.08
N ILE A 23 -2.51 -7.30 6.02
CA ILE A 23 -1.90 -6.73 7.21
C ILE A 23 -2.94 -5.98 8.04
N SER A 24 -3.84 -5.19 7.43
CA SER A 24 -4.91 -4.51 8.18
C SER A 24 -5.77 -5.51 8.95
N PHE A 25 -6.16 -6.63 8.34
CA PHE A 25 -6.85 -7.72 9.06
C PHE A 25 -6.00 -8.30 10.20
N GLY A 26 -4.70 -8.49 9.97
CA GLY A 26 -3.76 -8.94 11.00
C GLY A 26 -3.67 -7.98 12.18
N VAL A 27 -3.67 -6.66 11.94
CA VAL A 27 -3.64 -5.65 13.01
C VAL A 27 -4.93 -5.66 13.81
N VAL A 28 -6.09 -5.77 13.15
CA VAL A 28 -7.39 -5.92 13.85
C VAL A 28 -7.44 -7.21 14.66
N ALA A 29 -6.91 -8.32 14.13
CA ALA A 29 -6.82 -9.57 14.89
C ALA A 29 -5.91 -9.42 16.13
N VAL A 30 -4.76 -8.76 16.00
CA VAL A 30 -3.89 -8.45 17.14
C VAL A 30 -4.63 -7.59 18.17
N TYR A 31 -5.39 -6.59 17.73
CA TYR A 31 -6.21 -5.76 18.61
C TYR A 31 -7.25 -6.61 19.35
N ALA A 32 -7.98 -7.46 18.64
CA ALA A 32 -9.04 -8.30 19.20
C ALA A 32 -8.54 -9.38 20.17
N TYR A 33 -7.36 -9.98 19.94
CA TYR A 33 -6.87 -11.07 20.78
C TYR A 33 -5.93 -10.62 21.90
N LEU A 34 -5.19 -9.52 21.72
CA LEU A 34 -4.10 -9.13 22.63
C LEU A 34 -4.31 -7.78 23.32
N ILE A 35 -5.05 -6.85 22.71
CA ILE A 35 -5.19 -5.48 23.26
C ILE A 35 -6.52 -5.35 24.01
N GLU A 36 -7.62 -5.69 23.36
CA GLU A 36 -8.96 -5.52 23.95
C GLU A 36 -9.84 -6.75 23.63
N PRO A 37 -9.57 -7.89 24.28
CA PRO A 37 -10.32 -9.12 24.06
C PRO A 37 -11.67 -9.14 24.77
N GLY A 38 -12.60 -9.95 24.24
CA GLY A 38 -13.88 -10.28 24.90
C GLY A 38 -15.08 -9.46 24.42
N HIS A 39 -14.93 -8.66 23.36
CA HIS A 39 -16.02 -7.93 22.74
C HIS A 39 -16.70 -8.71 21.61
N ASP A 40 -17.87 -8.24 21.19
CA ASP A 40 -18.61 -8.83 20.08
C ASP A 40 -18.04 -8.41 18.71
N ALA A 41 -18.55 -9.03 17.65
CA ALA A 41 -18.09 -8.75 16.29
C ALA A 41 -18.35 -7.29 15.89
N ALA A 42 -19.46 -6.70 16.34
CA ALA A 42 -19.83 -5.32 16.00
C ALA A 42 -18.82 -4.30 16.55
N PHE A 43 -18.30 -4.53 17.75
CA PHE A 43 -17.23 -3.71 18.33
C PHE A 43 -15.96 -3.72 17.47
N TYR A 44 -15.52 -4.91 17.02
CA TYR A 44 -14.31 -5.01 16.20
C TYR A 44 -14.50 -4.53 14.76
N GLU A 45 -15.71 -4.66 14.20
CA GLU A 45 -16.07 -4.07 12.90
C GLU A 45 -15.93 -2.55 12.93
N ALA A 46 -16.44 -1.91 13.99
CA ALA A 46 -16.29 -0.47 14.20
C ALA A 46 -14.83 -0.07 14.39
N ALA A 47 -14.08 -0.80 15.22
CA ALA A 47 -12.65 -0.56 15.42
C ALA A 47 -11.84 -0.73 14.12
N ALA A 48 -12.22 -1.68 13.26
CA ALA A 48 -11.55 -1.92 11.99
C ALA A 48 -11.64 -0.71 11.03
N GLN A 49 -12.74 0.06 11.09
CA GLN A 49 -12.90 1.28 10.27
C GLN A 49 -11.86 2.35 10.62
N ASP A 50 -11.45 2.42 11.88
CA ASP A 50 -10.40 3.35 12.33
C ASP A 50 -8.99 2.75 12.16
N ILE A 51 -8.81 1.47 12.47
CA ILE A 51 -7.50 0.80 12.43
C ILE A 51 -6.99 0.61 10.99
N ALA A 52 -7.87 0.26 10.04
CA ALA A 52 -7.47 -0.09 8.68
C ALA A 52 -6.77 1.08 7.94
N PRO A 53 -7.30 2.33 7.96
CA PRO A 53 -6.62 3.47 7.34
C PRO A 53 -5.22 3.73 7.90
N TRP A 54 -5.05 3.70 9.23
CA TRP A 54 -3.75 3.96 9.87
C TRP A 54 -2.74 2.83 9.64
N SER A 55 -3.19 1.57 9.71
CA SER A 55 -2.32 0.44 9.39
C SER A 55 -1.83 0.49 7.94
N SER A 56 -2.68 0.89 7.00
CA SER A 56 -2.30 1.09 5.59
C SER A 56 -1.25 2.19 5.41
N VAL A 57 -1.29 3.28 6.17
CA VAL A 57 -0.25 4.32 6.13
C VAL A 57 1.09 3.75 6.58
N VAL A 58 1.12 3.09 7.74
CA VAL A 58 2.37 2.57 8.33
C VAL A 58 2.96 1.43 7.50
N PHE A 59 2.18 0.38 7.24
CA PHE A 59 2.67 -0.81 6.55
C PHE A 59 2.76 -0.61 5.04
N GLY A 60 1.92 0.25 4.47
CA GLY A 60 2.03 0.63 3.07
C GLY A 60 3.39 1.25 2.75
N VAL A 61 3.94 2.10 3.62
CA VAL A 61 5.32 2.63 3.48
C VAL A 61 6.33 1.51 3.38
N ILE A 62 6.27 0.54 4.30
CA ILE A 62 7.20 -0.58 4.34
C ILE A 62 7.10 -1.42 3.06
N LEU A 63 5.87 -1.77 2.65
CA LEU A 63 5.63 -2.57 1.45
C LEU A 63 6.13 -1.88 0.18
N PHE A 64 5.85 -0.58 0.02
CA PHE A 64 6.30 0.19 -1.14
C PHE A 64 7.82 0.34 -1.18
N PHE A 65 8.45 0.60 -0.04
CA PHE A 65 9.89 0.65 0.07
C PHE A 65 10.53 -0.69 -0.34
N VAL A 66 10.05 -1.80 0.25
CA VAL A 66 10.59 -3.14 0.00
C VAL A 66 10.39 -3.55 -1.45
N ALA A 67 9.19 -3.34 -2.02
CA ALA A 67 8.91 -3.64 -3.41
C ALA A 67 9.85 -2.86 -4.34
N ALA A 68 9.95 -1.54 -4.16
CA ALA A 68 10.83 -0.69 -4.96
C ALA A 68 12.31 -1.07 -4.82
N TYR A 69 12.77 -1.39 -3.60
CA TYR A 69 14.14 -1.81 -3.34
C TYR A 69 14.49 -3.13 -4.05
N ILE A 70 13.65 -4.16 -3.88
CA ILE A 70 13.87 -5.48 -4.50
C ILE A 70 13.90 -5.36 -6.04
N PHE A 71 12.98 -4.60 -6.61
CA PHE A 71 12.86 -4.44 -8.05
C PHE A 71 13.86 -3.46 -8.66
N GLY A 72 14.44 -2.55 -7.86
CA GLY A 72 15.57 -1.71 -8.23
C GLY A 72 16.89 -2.49 -8.27
N LYS A 73 17.11 -3.41 -7.32
CA LYS A 73 18.36 -4.18 -7.22
C LYS A 73 18.48 -5.27 -8.28
N ARG A 74 17.36 -5.86 -8.72
CA ARG A 74 17.35 -7.10 -9.52
C ARG A 74 17.70 -6.94 -11.01
N ARG A 75 17.68 -5.74 -11.61
CA ARG A 75 17.86 -5.60 -13.07
C ARG A 75 18.53 -4.27 -13.52
N PRO A 76 19.83 -4.29 -13.90
CA PRO A 76 20.52 -3.10 -14.40
C PRO A 76 20.00 -2.60 -15.76
N GLY A 77 19.30 -3.43 -16.55
CA GLY A 77 18.75 -3.03 -17.86
C GLY A 77 17.33 -2.45 -17.85
N ARG A 78 16.71 -2.25 -16.68
CA ARG A 78 15.38 -1.65 -16.56
C ARG A 78 15.50 -0.38 -15.74
N ASP A 79 14.87 0.69 -16.22
CA ASP A 79 14.73 1.91 -15.45
C ASP A 79 13.90 1.65 -14.18
N ALA A 80 14.61 1.55 -13.05
CA ALA A 80 14.01 1.21 -11.76
C ALA A 80 13.07 2.31 -11.24
N MET A 81 13.37 3.58 -11.54
CA MET A 81 12.55 4.70 -11.10
C MET A 81 11.20 4.68 -11.83
N HIS A 82 11.22 4.58 -13.16
CA HIS A 82 9.99 4.49 -13.94
C HIS A 82 9.15 3.25 -13.57
N PHE A 83 9.80 2.13 -13.23
CA PHE A 83 9.09 0.94 -12.77
C PHE A 83 8.42 1.15 -11.40
N ALA A 84 9.12 1.76 -10.43
CA ALA A 84 8.56 2.06 -9.12
C ALA A 84 7.40 3.08 -9.20
N LEU A 85 7.54 4.11 -10.03
CA LEU A 85 6.45 5.06 -10.30
C LEU A 85 5.25 4.37 -10.98
N ALA A 86 5.48 3.41 -11.87
CA ALA A 86 4.40 2.63 -12.47
C ALA A 86 3.68 1.74 -11.45
N ILE A 87 4.38 1.16 -10.47
CA ILE A 87 3.75 0.43 -9.34
C ILE A 87 2.86 1.40 -8.56
N PHE A 88 3.41 2.54 -8.16
CA PHE A 88 2.69 3.57 -7.41
C PHE A 88 1.45 4.06 -8.16
N ALA A 89 1.59 4.44 -9.42
CA ALA A 89 0.47 4.92 -10.23
C ALA A 89 -0.61 3.84 -10.40
N SER A 90 -0.22 2.58 -10.62
CA SER A 90 -1.16 1.47 -10.70
C SER A 90 -1.91 1.27 -9.39
N TYR A 91 -1.21 1.28 -8.25
CA TYR A 91 -1.82 1.16 -6.93
C TYR A 91 -2.78 2.31 -6.66
N ALA A 92 -2.33 3.55 -6.86
CA ALA A 92 -3.14 4.74 -6.62
C ALA A 92 -4.40 4.75 -7.50
N LEU A 93 -4.28 4.34 -8.77
CA LEU A 93 -5.43 4.20 -9.65
C LEU A 93 -6.44 3.20 -9.09
N VAL A 94 -6.01 2.01 -8.68
CA VAL A 94 -6.95 1.02 -8.13
C VAL A 94 -7.53 1.48 -6.79
N GLU A 95 -6.74 2.11 -5.93
CA GLU A 95 -7.21 2.67 -4.66
C GLU A 95 -8.27 3.76 -4.89
N PHE A 96 -8.07 4.68 -5.82
CA PHE A 96 -9.08 5.67 -6.18
C PHE A 96 -10.33 5.05 -6.81
N LEU A 97 -10.21 3.98 -7.59
CA LEU A 97 -11.37 3.29 -8.15
C LEU A 97 -12.20 2.63 -7.05
N ILE A 98 -11.56 1.99 -6.06
CA ILE A 98 -12.23 1.36 -4.91
C ILE A 98 -12.91 2.43 -4.05
N LEU A 99 -12.17 3.46 -3.63
CA LEU A 99 -12.74 4.52 -2.78
C LEU A 99 -13.80 5.34 -3.52
N GLY A 100 -13.63 5.50 -4.83
CA GLY A 100 -14.58 6.18 -5.70
C GLY A 100 -15.87 5.40 -5.87
N SER A 101 -15.83 4.07 -5.96
CA SER A 101 -17.04 3.25 -6.01
C SER A 101 -17.84 3.28 -4.71
N GLU A 102 -17.17 3.49 -3.57
CA GLU A 102 -17.81 3.66 -2.26
C GLU A 102 -18.26 5.11 -1.99
N GLY A 103 -17.87 6.08 -2.82
CA GLY A 103 -18.22 7.49 -2.64
C GLY A 103 -17.53 8.20 -1.48
N VAL A 104 -16.51 7.59 -0.87
CA VAL A 104 -15.87 8.06 0.38
C VAL A 104 -14.62 8.93 0.17
N ILE A 105 -14.24 9.23 -1.08
CA ILE A 105 -13.00 9.96 -1.38
C ILE A 105 -12.95 11.31 -0.66
N ALA A 106 -14.05 12.07 -0.66
CA ALA A 106 -14.07 13.41 -0.09
C ALA A 106 -13.89 13.38 1.45
N GLU A 107 -14.51 12.41 2.11
CA GLU A 107 -14.44 12.22 3.56
C GLU A 107 -13.03 11.76 4.00
N MET A 108 -12.40 10.91 3.19
CA MET A 108 -11.09 10.34 3.49
C MET A 108 -9.91 11.08 2.83
N ILE A 109 -10.14 12.23 2.19
CA ILE A 109 -9.12 12.86 1.34
C ILE A 109 -7.82 13.16 2.08
N GLY A 110 -7.91 13.54 3.37
CA GLY A 110 -6.74 13.81 4.21
C GLY A 110 -5.87 12.57 4.40
N ILE A 111 -6.47 11.45 4.83
CA ILE A 111 -5.74 10.21 5.11
C ILE A 111 -5.28 9.51 3.82
N VAL A 112 -6.08 9.59 2.74
CA VAL A 112 -5.71 9.07 1.42
C VAL A 112 -4.52 9.83 0.86
N SER A 113 -4.52 11.16 0.95
CA SER A 113 -3.41 11.99 0.48
C SER A 113 -2.12 11.70 1.26
N LEU A 114 -2.23 11.56 2.59
CA LEU A 114 -1.10 11.18 3.45
C LEU A 114 -0.57 9.78 3.10
N SER A 115 -1.47 8.80 2.94
CA SER A 115 -1.16 7.43 2.54
C SER A 115 -0.42 7.38 1.20
N LEU A 116 -0.92 8.07 0.18
CA LEU A 116 -0.30 8.09 -1.14
C LEU A 116 1.05 8.83 -1.13
N ALA A 117 1.16 9.97 -0.45
CA ALA A 117 2.40 10.72 -0.37
C ALA A 117 3.51 9.91 0.30
N THR A 118 3.19 9.22 1.41
CA THR A 118 4.15 8.38 2.14
C THR A 118 4.58 7.16 1.33
N LYS A 119 3.66 6.48 0.64
CA LYS A 119 3.96 5.36 -0.28
C LYS A 119 4.83 5.79 -1.47
N LEU A 120 4.56 6.95 -2.06
CA LEU A 120 5.39 7.51 -3.13
C LEU A 120 6.81 7.81 -2.65
N GLY A 121 6.94 8.48 -1.49
CA GLY A 121 8.22 8.74 -0.86
C GLY A 121 9.00 7.45 -0.60
N ALA A 122 8.32 6.44 -0.04
CA ALA A 122 8.90 5.12 0.22
C ALA A 122 9.39 4.42 -1.06
N ALA A 123 8.62 4.47 -2.15
CA ALA A 123 9.00 3.90 -3.43
C ALA A 123 10.27 4.56 -4.00
N ILE A 124 10.33 5.91 -3.97
CA ILE A 124 11.50 6.67 -4.43
C ILE A 124 12.73 6.33 -3.59
N LEU A 125 12.59 6.29 -2.26
CA LEU A 125 13.69 5.92 -1.35
C LEU A 125 14.17 4.48 -1.58
N GLY A 126 13.26 3.54 -1.79
CA GLY A 126 13.58 2.14 -2.07
C GLY A 126 14.43 1.99 -3.33
N VAL A 127 14.07 2.67 -4.43
CA VAL A 127 14.89 2.67 -5.65
C VAL A 127 16.25 3.31 -5.41
N ARG A 128 16.32 4.47 -4.75
CA ARG A 128 17.58 5.17 -4.48
C ARG A 128 18.53 4.34 -3.64
N MET A 129 18.01 3.60 -2.65
CA MET A 129 18.83 2.74 -1.81
C MET A 129 19.29 1.47 -2.54
N ALA A 130 18.51 0.97 -3.50
CA ALA A 130 18.92 -0.17 -4.33
C ALA A 130 20.02 0.17 -5.35
N ALA A 131 20.20 1.46 -5.66
CA ALA A 131 21.24 1.96 -6.57
C ALA A 131 22.60 2.21 -5.87
N ARG A 132 22.66 2.09 -4.54
CA ARG A 132 23.89 2.15 -3.75
C ARG A 132 24.45 0.74 -3.55
#